data_AF-A0A6L5FTY5-F1
#
_entry.id   AF-A0A6L5FTY5-F1
#
_cell.length_a   1.000
_cell.length_b   1.000
_cell.length_c   1.000
_cell.angle_alpha   90.00
_cell.angle_beta   90.00
_cell.angle_gamma   90.00
#
_symmetry.space_group_name_H-M   'P 1'
#
loop_
_entity.id
_entity.type
_entity.pdbx_description
1 polymer ?
#
loop_
_entity_poly.entity_id
_entity_poly.type
_entity_poly.pdbx_seq_one_letter_code
_entity_poly.pdbx_strand_id
1 'polypeptide(L)'
;MVVRKPGARPGRGTGGMEPLPPQKKWRAILIATLLLVPAYWSILAGLVAGAADSKVDDAPAPGAALALGLALIPFVFIALAFLSEHPRAPGAVLKAMGLSILVGMIASALTADGVTGIVAGVGAGGVVALRSDEPHNWRARAIAVTAAAAYTFVLVRILGSVALLPAPMFPFTGIGIADHLSERRWERENKGA
;
A
#
# COMPACT_ATOMS: atom_id res chain seq x y z
N MET A 1 -47.81 6.57 18.10
CA MET A 1 -47.65 7.09 16.72
C MET A 1 -46.16 7.21 16.46
N VAL A 2 -45.55 6.22 15.80
CA VAL A 2 -44.09 6.15 15.61
C VAL A 2 -43.73 6.99 14.39
N VAL A 3 -43.12 8.15 14.62
CA VAL A 3 -42.63 9.02 13.55
C VAL A 3 -41.38 8.36 12.93
N ARG A 4 -41.53 7.71 11.78
CA ARG A 4 -40.39 7.33 10.95
C ARG A 4 -39.79 8.61 10.35
N LYS A 5 -38.55 8.95 10.72
CA LYS A 5 -37.75 9.95 9.99
C LYS A 5 -37.47 9.40 8.58
N PRO A 6 -37.82 10.13 7.51
CA PRO A 6 -37.49 9.73 6.15
C PRO A 6 -36.08 10.21 5.75
N GLY A 7 -35.32 9.33 5.11
CA GLY A 7 -34.29 9.73 4.15
C GLY A 7 -32.84 9.75 4.64
N ALA A 8 -32.31 8.63 5.13
CA ALA A 8 -30.89 8.38 4.91
C ALA A 8 -30.70 8.20 3.39
N ARG A 9 -30.03 9.16 2.74
CA ARG A 9 -29.68 9.04 1.32
C ARG A 9 -28.88 7.74 1.16
N PRO A 10 -29.21 6.87 0.19
CA PRO A 10 -28.38 5.71 -0.08
C PRO A 10 -27.04 6.23 -0.62
N GLY A 11 -26.06 6.26 0.28
CA GLY A 11 -24.68 6.53 -0.05
C GLY A 11 -24.23 5.53 -1.10
N ARG A 12 -23.46 6.01 -2.07
CA ARG A 12 -22.91 5.22 -3.16
C ARG A 12 -21.68 4.42 -2.68
N GLY A 13 -21.77 3.75 -1.54
CA GLY A 13 -20.75 2.83 -1.05
C GLY A 13 -21.20 1.41 -1.29
N THR A 14 -20.37 0.68 -2.04
CA THR A 14 -20.35 -0.78 -2.17
C THR A 14 -21.68 -1.52 -1.88
N GLY A 15 -22.71 -1.27 -2.70
CA GLY A 15 -23.87 -2.15 -2.86
C GLY A 15 -24.57 -2.62 -1.58
N GLY A 16 -24.66 -1.79 -0.52
CA GLY A 16 -25.35 -2.17 0.71
C GLY A 16 -24.61 -3.19 1.59
N MET A 17 -23.29 -3.38 1.39
CA MET A 17 -22.48 -4.25 2.25
C MET A 17 -22.18 -3.57 3.60
N GLU A 18 -22.19 -4.36 4.66
CA GLU A 18 -21.80 -3.91 6.00
C GLU A 18 -20.32 -3.47 6.04
N PRO A 19 -19.98 -2.35 6.73
CA PRO A 19 -18.60 -1.89 6.85
C PRO A 19 -17.66 -2.97 7.40
N LEU A 20 -16.42 -3.01 6.91
CA LEU A 20 -15.46 -4.01 7.37
C LEU A 20 -15.00 -3.68 8.81
N PRO A 21 -15.02 -4.65 9.74
CA PRO A 21 -14.49 -4.43 11.09
C PRO A 21 -13.01 -3.97 11.06
N PRO A 22 -12.62 -2.96 11.86
CA PRO A 22 -11.24 -2.44 11.86
C PRO A 22 -10.17 -3.52 12.10
N GLN A 23 -10.46 -4.51 12.94
CA GLN A 23 -9.53 -5.60 13.25
C GLN A 23 -9.21 -6.46 12.02
N LYS A 24 -10.20 -6.76 11.17
CA LYS A 24 -9.98 -7.54 9.95
C LYS A 24 -9.10 -6.77 8.97
N LYS A 25 -9.36 -5.47 8.84
CA LYS A 25 -8.58 -4.58 7.98
C LYS A 25 -7.11 -4.47 8.39
N TRP A 26 -6.86 -4.27 9.69
CA TRP A 26 -5.50 -4.23 10.22
C TRP A 26 -4.77 -5.58 10.10
N ARG A 27 -5.48 -6.70 10.25
CA ARG A 27 -4.93 -8.04 9.96
C ARG A 27 -4.53 -8.18 8.49
N ALA A 28 -5.36 -7.73 7.56
CA ALA A 28 -5.05 -7.75 6.13
C ALA A 28 -3.80 -6.92 5.82
N ILE A 29 -3.70 -5.71 6.38
CA ILE A 29 -2.52 -4.85 6.28
C ILE A 29 -1.27 -5.55 6.84
N LEU A 30 -1.36 -6.11 8.05
CA LEU A 30 -0.24 -6.78 8.70
C LEU A 30 0.26 -7.98 7.88
N ILE A 31 -0.64 -8.84 7.41
CA ILE A 31 -0.29 -10.01 6.59
C ILE A 31 0.33 -9.57 5.27
N ALA A 32 -0.25 -8.57 4.60
CA ALA A 32 0.32 -8.02 3.37
C ALA A 32 1.70 -7.40 3.59
N THR A 33 1.92 -6.70 4.70
CA THR A 33 3.24 -6.16 5.07
C THR A 33 4.24 -7.28 5.33
N LEU A 34 3.85 -8.35 6.03
CA LEU A 34 4.72 -9.51 6.26
C LEU A 34 5.13 -10.22 4.96
N LEU A 35 4.25 -10.27 3.96
CA LEU A 35 4.58 -10.76 2.61
C LEU A 35 5.45 -9.78 1.83
N LEU A 36 5.25 -8.48 2.04
CA LEU A 36 6.00 -7.43 1.36
C LEU A 36 7.45 -7.36 1.83
N VAL A 37 7.74 -7.62 3.11
CA VAL A 37 9.11 -7.57 3.66
C VAL A 37 10.09 -8.45 2.86
N PRO A 38 9.87 -9.77 2.68
CA PRO A 38 10.79 -10.59 1.89
C PRO A 38 10.81 -10.18 0.40
N ALA A 39 9.67 -9.74 -0.16
CA ALA A 39 9.62 -9.23 -1.53
C ALA A 39 10.52 -8.00 -1.71
N TYR A 40 10.40 -7.03 -0.80
CA TYR A 40 11.20 -5.81 -0.75
C TYR A 40 12.69 -6.11 -0.66
N TRP A 41 13.09 -6.95 0.29
CA TRP A 41 14.50 -7.31 0.47
C TRP A 41 15.08 -8.04 -0.74
N SER A 42 14.30 -8.91 -1.38
CA SER A 42 14.72 -9.60 -2.59
C SER A 42 14.89 -8.64 -3.78
N ILE A 43 13.96 -7.69 -3.99
CA ILE A 43 14.09 -6.65 -5.03
C ILE A 43 15.33 -5.80 -4.76
N LEU A 44 15.48 -5.32 -3.53
CA LEU A 44 16.58 -4.46 -3.12
C LEU A 44 17.93 -5.15 -3.29
N ALA A 45 18.05 -6.41 -2.87
CA ALA A 45 19.26 -7.21 -3.05
C ALA A 45 19.64 -7.32 -4.54
N GLY A 46 18.66 -7.57 -5.41
CA GLY A 46 18.91 -7.66 -6.84
C GLY A 46 19.27 -6.32 -7.49
N LEU A 47 18.64 -5.21 -7.07
CA LEU A 47 19.01 -3.86 -7.53
C LEU A 47 20.44 -3.48 -7.09
N VAL A 48 20.79 -3.72 -5.83
CA VAL A 48 22.12 -3.42 -5.27
C VAL A 48 23.19 -4.29 -5.95
N ALA A 49 22.94 -5.60 -6.10
CA ALA A 49 23.87 -6.49 -6.78
C ALA A 49 24.05 -6.15 -8.26
N GLY A 50 22.99 -5.67 -8.93
CA GLY A 50 23.07 -5.22 -10.33
C GLY A 50 23.77 -3.87 -10.53
N ALA A 51 23.83 -3.03 -9.49
CA ALA A 51 24.46 -1.71 -9.53
C ALA A 51 25.92 -1.71 -9.02
N ALA A 52 26.41 -2.82 -8.47
CA ALA A 52 27.76 -2.91 -7.94
C ALA A 52 28.80 -3.07 -9.08
N ASP A 53 29.79 -2.17 -9.12
CA ASP A 53 30.88 -2.21 -10.12
C ASP A 53 31.87 -3.36 -9.88
N SER A 54 31.98 -3.85 -8.64
CA SER A 54 32.82 -4.97 -8.24
C SER A 54 31.99 -6.21 -8.00
N LYS A 55 32.35 -7.34 -8.62
CA LYS A 55 31.80 -8.65 -8.26
C LYS A 55 32.18 -8.94 -6.80
N VAL A 56 31.18 -8.94 -5.94
CA VAL A 56 31.31 -9.49 -4.59
C VAL A 56 31.06 -10.99 -4.72
N ASP A 57 32.02 -11.81 -4.28
CA ASP A 57 32.02 -13.26 -4.52
C ASP A 57 30.78 -13.98 -3.97
N ASP A 58 30.10 -13.39 -2.98
CA ASP A 58 28.86 -13.89 -2.36
C ASP A 58 27.58 -13.08 -2.69
N ALA A 59 27.62 -12.20 -3.71
CA ALA A 59 26.43 -11.43 -4.10
C ALA A 59 25.34 -12.34 -4.70
N PRO A 60 24.05 -12.13 -4.33
CA PRO A 60 22.94 -12.80 -4.99
C PRO A 60 22.96 -12.56 -6.50
N ALA A 61 22.57 -13.58 -7.28
CA ALA A 61 22.35 -13.41 -8.71
C ALA A 61 21.29 -12.30 -8.93
N PRO A 62 21.65 -11.14 -9.54
CA PRO A 62 20.81 -9.94 -9.51
C PRO A 62 19.42 -10.18 -10.08
N GLY A 63 19.36 -10.85 -11.24
CA GLY A 63 18.10 -11.19 -11.91
C GLY A 63 17.24 -12.17 -11.12
N ALA A 64 17.83 -13.14 -10.42
CA ALA A 64 17.07 -14.11 -9.63
C ALA A 64 16.45 -13.46 -8.38
N ALA A 65 17.22 -12.61 -7.68
CA ALA A 65 16.72 -11.85 -6.53
C ALA A 65 15.62 -10.86 -6.95
N LEU A 66 15.80 -10.14 -8.05
CA LEU A 66 14.75 -9.29 -8.61
C LEU A 66 13.48 -10.09 -8.97
N ALA A 67 13.64 -11.21 -9.69
CA ALA A 67 12.52 -12.04 -10.13
C ALA A 67 11.74 -12.62 -8.95
N LEU A 68 12.43 -13.12 -7.91
CA LEU A 68 11.79 -13.63 -6.69
C LEU A 68 10.97 -12.53 -6.01
N GLY A 69 11.56 -11.35 -5.84
CA GLY A 69 10.89 -10.24 -5.18
C GLY A 69 9.66 -9.76 -5.95
N LEU A 70 9.78 -9.60 -7.27
CA LEU A 70 8.66 -9.24 -8.16
C LEU A 70 7.58 -10.33 -8.19
N ALA A 71 7.95 -11.62 -8.14
CA ALA A 71 7.02 -12.73 -8.10
C ALA A 71 6.19 -12.77 -6.80
N LEU A 72 6.70 -12.20 -5.71
CA LEU A 72 5.97 -12.10 -4.43
C LEU A 72 4.97 -10.93 -4.39
N ILE A 73 5.17 -9.86 -5.16
CA ILE A 73 4.29 -8.68 -5.17
C ILE A 73 2.82 -9.01 -5.48
N PRO A 74 2.47 -9.87 -6.46
CA PRO A 74 1.09 -10.31 -6.68
C PRO A 74 0.44 -10.88 -5.41
N PHE A 75 1.18 -11.67 -4.63
CA PHE A 75 0.66 -12.28 -3.39
C PHE A 75 0.39 -11.24 -2.30
N VAL A 76 1.19 -10.17 -2.24
CA VAL A 76 0.92 -9.03 -1.36
C VAL A 76 -0.45 -8.42 -1.67
N PHE A 77 -0.75 -8.18 -2.96
CA PHE A 77 -2.04 -7.61 -3.36
C PHE A 77 -3.19 -8.62 -3.24
N ILE A 78 -2.95 -9.91 -3.48
CA ILE A 78 -3.94 -10.97 -3.23
C ILE A 78 -4.31 -10.98 -1.75
N ALA A 79 -3.33 -11.01 -0.84
CA ALA A 79 -3.59 -10.97 0.59
C ALA A 79 -4.38 -9.70 0.96
N LEU A 80 -3.97 -8.54 0.46
CA LEU A 80 -4.63 -7.28 0.78
C LEU A 80 -6.08 -7.23 0.27
N ALA A 81 -6.34 -7.66 -0.98
CA ALA A 81 -7.66 -7.59 -1.59
C ALA A 81 -8.62 -8.65 -1.04
N PHE A 82 -8.18 -9.89 -0.86
CA PHE A 82 -9.05 -10.97 -0.41
C PHE A 82 -9.29 -10.92 1.10
N LEU A 83 -8.26 -10.66 1.92
CA LEU A 83 -8.45 -10.58 3.37
C LEU A 83 -9.22 -9.32 3.81
N SER A 84 -9.20 -8.27 2.98
CA SER A 84 -10.07 -7.11 3.20
C SER A 84 -11.46 -7.25 2.57
N GLU A 85 -11.83 -8.42 2.04
CA GLU A 85 -13.15 -8.70 1.44
C GLU A 85 -13.51 -7.71 0.31
N HIS A 86 -12.53 -7.36 -0.53
CA HIS A 86 -12.72 -6.39 -1.60
C HIS A 86 -13.81 -6.87 -2.59
N PRO A 87 -14.84 -6.05 -2.91
CA PRO A 87 -16.02 -6.47 -3.69
C PRO A 87 -15.69 -7.06 -5.07
N ARG A 88 -14.56 -6.66 -5.63
CA ARG A 88 -14.02 -7.11 -6.93
C ARG A 88 -12.55 -7.53 -6.79
N ALA A 89 -12.25 -8.38 -5.82
CA ALA A 89 -10.86 -8.70 -5.44
C ALA A 89 -9.93 -9.07 -6.62
N PRO A 90 -10.29 -9.97 -7.57
CA PRO A 90 -9.40 -10.28 -8.70
C PRO A 90 -9.10 -9.07 -9.59
N GLY A 91 -10.12 -8.27 -9.90
CA GLY A 91 -9.95 -7.05 -10.70
C GLY A 91 -9.17 -5.97 -9.96
N ALA A 92 -9.29 -5.90 -8.64
CA ALA A 92 -8.51 -4.99 -7.81
C ALA A 92 -7.02 -5.38 -7.78
N VAL A 93 -6.71 -6.68 -7.69
CA VAL A 93 -5.33 -7.20 -7.76
C VAL A 93 -4.68 -6.82 -9.10
N LEU A 94 -5.35 -7.08 -10.23
CA LEU A 94 -4.79 -6.75 -11.56
C LEU A 94 -4.53 -5.25 -11.71
N LYS A 95 -5.47 -4.41 -11.26
CA LYS A 95 -5.28 -2.95 -11.25
C LYS A 95 -4.14 -2.53 -10.33
N ALA A 96 -4.02 -3.14 -9.16
CA ALA A 96 -2.97 -2.85 -8.21
C ALA A 96 -1.58 -3.21 -8.75
N MET A 97 -1.46 -4.36 -9.42
CA MET A 97 -0.23 -4.76 -10.12
C MET A 97 0.17 -3.71 -11.17
N GLY A 98 -0.75 -3.38 -12.09
CA GLY A 98 -0.47 -2.40 -13.14
C GLY A 98 -0.10 -1.02 -12.58
N LEU A 99 -0.83 -0.55 -11.57
CA LEU A 99 -0.56 0.74 -10.94
C LEU A 99 0.77 0.74 -10.17
N SER A 100 1.11 -0.37 -9.52
CA SER A 100 2.36 -0.50 -8.78
C SER A 100 3.58 -0.42 -9.67
N ILE A 101 3.52 -1.06 -10.84
CA ILE A 101 4.58 -1.01 -11.85
C ILE A 101 4.68 0.40 -12.41
N LEU A 102 3.56 0.99 -12.83
CA LEU A 102 3.53 2.32 -13.43
C LEU A 102 4.08 3.39 -12.47
N VAL A 103 3.52 3.47 -11.26
CA VAL A 103 3.93 4.47 -10.27
C VAL A 103 5.33 4.20 -9.77
N GLY A 104 5.68 2.93 -9.53
CA GLY A 104 7.01 2.56 -9.05
C GLY A 104 8.10 2.93 -10.04
N MET A 105 7.92 2.64 -11.34
CA MET A 105 8.89 3.02 -12.37
C MET A 105 9.04 4.54 -12.49
N ILE A 106 7.93 5.29 -12.52
CA ILE A 106 7.97 6.75 -12.61
C ILE A 106 8.67 7.35 -11.39
N ALA A 107 8.31 6.90 -10.18
CA ALA A 107 8.92 7.39 -8.95
C ALA A 107 10.41 7.05 -8.86
N SER A 108 10.82 5.82 -9.23
CA SER A 108 12.24 5.45 -9.33
C SER A 108 12.99 6.37 -10.29
N ALA A 109 12.43 6.63 -11.47
CA ALA A 109 13.04 7.50 -12.48
C ALA A 109 13.19 8.95 -11.99
N LEU A 110 12.18 9.49 -11.33
CA LEU A 110 12.19 10.87 -10.82
C LEU A 110 13.16 11.07 -9.64
N THR A 111 13.33 10.06 -8.81
CA THR A 111 14.13 10.16 -7.58
C THR A 111 15.55 9.62 -7.72
N ALA A 112 15.82 8.92 -8.84
CA ALA A 112 17.04 8.15 -9.06
C ALA A 112 17.32 7.15 -7.91
N ASP A 113 16.26 6.60 -7.32
CA ASP A 113 16.32 5.67 -6.19
C ASP A 113 15.23 4.58 -6.30
N GLY A 114 15.64 3.32 -6.23
CA GLY A 114 14.71 2.19 -6.31
C GLY A 114 13.83 2.04 -5.07
N VAL A 115 14.29 2.46 -3.89
CA VAL A 115 13.56 2.26 -2.62
C VAL A 115 12.31 3.12 -2.58
N THR A 116 12.45 4.39 -2.92
CA THR A 116 11.33 5.33 -3.02
C THR A 116 10.31 4.86 -4.06
N GLY A 117 10.80 4.35 -5.21
CA GLY A 117 9.95 3.76 -6.23
C GLY A 117 9.15 2.55 -5.75
N ILE A 118 9.78 1.62 -5.02
CA ILE A 118 9.07 0.46 -4.45
C ILE A 118 7.97 0.91 -3.47
N VAL A 119 8.28 1.84 -2.56
CA VAL A 119 7.30 2.36 -1.59
C VAL A 119 6.13 3.05 -2.31
N ALA A 120 6.41 3.90 -3.29
CA ALA A 120 5.39 4.60 -4.06
C ALA A 120 4.52 3.64 -4.88
N GLY A 121 5.15 2.69 -5.59
CA GLY A 121 4.46 1.70 -6.41
C GLY A 121 3.58 0.77 -5.58
N VAL A 122 4.14 0.13 -4.55
CA VAL A 122 3.39 -0.78 -3.68
C VAL A 122 2.29 -0.03 -2.92
N GLY A 123 2.57 1.19 -2.45
CA GLY A 123 1.55 2.05 -1.85
C GLY A 123 0.41 2.36 -2.81
N ALA A 124 0.71 2.75 -4.05
CA ALA A 124 -0.32 3.03 -5.06
C ALA A 124 -1.17 1.79 -5.37
N GLY A 125 -0.54 0.62 -5.53
CA GLY A 125 -1.27 -0.65 -5.67
C GLY A 125 -2.16 -0.94 -4.45
N GLY A 126 -1.65 -0.68 -3.23
CA GLY A 126 -2.38 -0.83 -1.98
C GLY A 126 -3.63 0.04 -1.88
N VAL A 127 -3.61 1.27 -2.41
CA VAL A 127 -4.78 2.17 -2.45
C VAL A 127 -5.96 1.50 -3.16
N VAL A 128 -5.68 0.76 -4.24
CA VAL A 128 -6.69 0.10 -5.08
C VAL A 128 -7.03 -1.31 -4.58
N ALA A 129 -6.06 -2.04 -4.03
CA ALA A 129 -6.27 -3.41 -3.56
C ALA A 129 -7.02 -3.46 -2.22
N LEU A 130 -6.75 -2.53 -1.30
CA LEU A 130 -7.42 -2.51 0.00
C LEU A 130 -8.88 -2.06 -0.14
N ARG A 131 -9.83 -2.82 0.41
CA ARG A 131 -11.25 -2.44 0.42
C ARG A 131 -11.46 -1.04 0.99
N SER A 132 -12.27 -0.24 0.30
CA SER A 132 -12.73 1.08 0.77
C SER A 132 -14.20 0.99 1.15
N ASP A 133 -14.52 1.21 2.41
CA ASP A 133 -15.90 1.45 2.88
C ASP A 133 -16.30 2.93 2.75
N GLU A 134 -17.60 3.25 2.87
CA GLU A 134 -18.20 4.58 2.67
C GLU A 134 -17.42 5.79 3.26
N PRO A 135 -16.88 5.76 4.50
CA PRO A 135 -16.16 6.91 5.04
C PRO A 135 -14.75 7.11 4.44
N HIS A 136 -14.24 6.15 3.66
CA HIS A 136 -12.88 6.19 3.15
C HIS A 136 -12.76 7.01 1.87
N ASN A 137 -11.76 7.89 1.83
CA ASN A 137 -11.48 8.72 0.66
C ASN A 137 -10.19 8.27 -0.02
N TRP A 138 -10.28 7.94 -1.32
CA TRP A 138 -9.11 7.58 -2.14
C TRP A 138 -8.03 8.68 -2.14
N ARG A 139 -8.43 9.96 -2.01
CA ARG A 139 -7.49 11.09 -1.92
C ARG A 139 -6.67 11.04 -0.63
N ALA A 140 -7.30 10.67 0.49
CA ALA A 140 -6.60 10.56 1.78
C ALA A 140 -5.55 9.45 1.74
N ARG A 141 -5.89 8.31 1.14
CA ARG A 141 -4.95 7.20 0.91
C ARG A 141 -3.81 7.60 -0.02
N ALA A 142 -4.12 8.29 -1.12
CA ALA A 142 -3.10 8.79 -2.05
C ALA A 142 -2.13 9.75 -1.36
N ILE A 143 -2.65 10.71 -0.58
CA ILE A 143 -1.82 11.65 0.21
C ILE A 143 -0.93 10.88 1.19
N ALA A 144 -1.46 9.87 1.89
CA ALA A 144 -0.69 9.09 2.83
C ALA A 144 0.44 8.29 2.16
N VAL A 145 0.18 7.72 0.98
CA VAL A 145 1.20 7.05 0.17
C VAL A 145 2.25 8.04 -0.33
N THR A 146 1.84 9.22 -0.81
CA THR A 146 2.77 10.28 -1.21
C THR A 146 3.63 10.75 -0.04
N ALA A 147 3.05 10.94 1.13
CA ALA A 147 3.78 11.31 2.34
C ALA A 147 4.77 10.21 2.76
N ALA A 148 4.36 8.93 2.70
CA ALA A 148 5.24 7.79 2.97
C ALA A 148 6.42 7.71 2.00
N ALA A 149 6.17 7.90 0.70
CA ALA A 149 7.20 7.92 -0.32
C ALA A 149 8.17 9.11 -0.14
N ALA A 150 7.63 10.32 0.09
CA ALA A 150 8.44 11.50 0.36
C ALA A 150 9.29 11.35 1.63
N TYR A 151 8.72 10.79 2.69
CA TYR A 151 9.44 10.50 3.93
C TYR A 151 10.56 9.48 3.71
N THR A 152 10.29 8.42 2.94
CA THR A 152 11.30 7.42 2.57
C THR A 152 12.44 8.06 1.77
N PHE A 153 12.11 8.90 0.78
CA PHE A 153 13.11 9.63 -0.01
C PHE A 153 14.02 10.49 0.86
N VAL A 154 13.44 11.23 1.80
CA VAL A 154 14.19 12.06 2.75
C VAL A 154 15.07 11.19 3.66
N LEU A 155 14.53 10.09 4.21
CA LEU A 155 15.31 9.19 5.06
C LEU A 155 16.50 8.58 4.32
N VAL A 156 16.31 8.11 3.07
CA VAL A 156 17.39 7.54 2.26
C VAL A 156 18.51 8.58 2.03
N ARG A 157 18.16 9.85 1.84
CA ARG A 157 19.15 10.94 1.66
C ARG A 157 19.89 11.34 2.93
N ILE A 158 19.25 11.24 4.09
CA ILE A 158 19.85 11.68 5.36
C ILE A 158 20.58 10.54 6.07
N LEU A 159 19.97 9.35 6.10
CA LEU A 159 20.43 8.20 6.90
C LEU A 159 21.04 7.07 6.08
N GLY A 160 21.01 7.16 4.74
CA GLY A 160 21.57 6.14 3.85
C GLY A 160 20.90 4.78 4.05
N SER A 161 21.71 3.73 4.25
CA SER A 161 21.25 2.34 4.35
C SER A 161 20.34 2.05 5.56
N VAL A 162 20.42 2.85 6.63
CA VAL A 162 19.55 2.68 7.81
C VAL A 162 18.08 2.92 7.46
N ALA A 163 17.80 3.79 6.47
CA ALA A 163 16.45 4.09 6.00
C ALA A 163 15.73 2.90 5.33
N LEU A 164 16.48 1.86 4.95
CA LEU A 164 15.97 0.70 4.23
C LEU A 164 15.14 -0.22 5.15
N LEU A 165 15.45 -0.22 6.46
CA LEU A 165 14.79 -1.10 7.43
C LEU A 165 13.27 -0.86 7.55
N PRO A 166 12.79 0.38 7.75
CA PRO A 166 11.35 0.63 7.92
C PRO A 166 10.59 0.78 6.59
N ALA A 167 11.28 0.95 5.46
CA ALA A 167 10.68 1.25 4.16
C ALA A 167 9.48 0.36 3.77
N PRO A 168 9.53 -0.98 3.87
CA PRO A 168 8.40 -1.83 3.50
C PRO A 168 7.18 -1.69 4.42
N MET A 169 7.31 -1.10 5.62
CA MET A 169 6.18 -0.91 6.53
C MET A 169 5.32 0.29 6.17
N PHE A 170 5.91 1.33 5.58
CA PHE A 170 5.22 2.60 5.36
C PHE A 170 4.00 2.56 4.44
N PRO A 171 3.99 1.87 3.27
CA PRO A 171 2.91 2.04 2.31
C PRO A 171 1.54 1.62 2.85
N PHE A 172 1.44 0.44 3.47
CA PHE A 172 0.15 -0.06 3.98
C PHE A 172 -0.19 0.54 5.35
N THR A 173 0.79 0.83 6.19
CA THR A 173 0.56 1.51 7.48
C THR A 173 -0.01 2.91 7.26
N GLY A 174 0.54 3.66 6.29
CA GLY A 174 0.03 4.98 5.91
C GLY A 174 -1.43 4.93 5.45
N ILE A 175 -1.78 3.95 4.61
CA ILE A 175 -3.16 3.73 4.16
C ILE A 175 -4.09 3.42 5.35
N GLY A 176 -3.68 2.52 6.25
CA GLY A 176 -4.47 2.17 7.44
C GLY A 176 -4.72 3.37 8.36
N ILE A 177 -3.71 4.22 8.57
CA ILE A 177 -3.84 5.46 9.36
C ILE A 177 -4.77 6.45 8.66
N ALA A 178 -4.63 6.64 7.34
CA ALA A 178 -5.48 7.55 6.58
C ALA A 178 -6.96 7.17 6.66
N ASP A 179 -7.22 5.86 6.63
CA ASP A 179 -8.57 5.33 6.75
C ASP A 179 -9.14 5.57 8.16
N HIS A 180 -8.38 5.29 9.21
CA HIS A 180 -8.77 5.54 10.60
C HIS A 180 -9.05 7.03 10.88
N LEU A 181 -8.25 7.93 10.29
CA LEU A 181 -8.49 9.37 10.39
C LEU A 181 -9.75 9.81 9.64
N SER A 182 -10.05 9.17 8.51
CA SER A 182 -11.26 9.45 7.73
C SER A 182 -12.52 9.01 8.49
N GLU A 183 -12.49 7.82 9.11
CA GLU A 183 -13.55 7.32 10.00
C GLU A 183 -13.82 8.30 11.16
N ARG A 184 -12.75 8.76 11.85
CA ARG A 184 -12.88 9.75 12.94
C ARG A 184 -13.48 11.08 12.50
N ARG A 185 -13.13 11.54 11.30
CA ARG A 185 -13.68 12.78 10.75
C ARG A 185 -15.17 12.64 10.45
N TRP A 186 -15.57 11.53 9.83
CA TRP A 186 -16.96 11.21 9.55
C TRP A 186 -17.81 11.12 10.81
N GLU A 187 -17.29 10.49 11.87
CA GLU A 187 -17.98 10.46 13.16
C GLU A 187 -18.23 11.84 13.76
N ARG A 188 -17.28 12.78 13.63
CA ARG A 188 -17.44 14.15 14.12
C ARG A 188 -18.48 14.91 13.32
N GLU A 189 -18.48 14.75 12.00
CA GLU A 189 -19.44 15.38 11.10
C GLU A 189 -20.87 14.86 11.35
N ASN A 190 -21.04 13.58 11.68
CA ASN A 190 -22.35 12.97 11.97
C ASN A 190 -22.83 13.09 13.43
N LYS A 191 -21.92 13.24 14.41
CA LYS A 191 -22.29 13.51 15.81
C LYS A 191 -22.52 15.00 16.09
N GLY A 192 -22.07 15.88 15.18
CA GLY A 192 -22.23 17.33 15.27
C GLY A 192 -23.41 17.91 14.50
N ALA A 193 -24.28 17.07 13.90
CA ALA A 193 -25.49 17.44 13.15
C ALA A 193 -26.75 16.91 13.84
#